data_AF-A0A955PQD5-F1
#
_entry.id   AF-A0A955PQD5-F1
#
_cell.length_a   1.000
_cell.length_b   1.000
_cell.length_c   1.000
_cell.angle_alpha   90.00
_cell.angle_beta   90.00
_cell.angle_gamma   90.00
#
_symmetry.space_group_name_H-M   'P 1'
#
loop_
_entity.id
_entity.type
_entity.pdbx_description
1 polymer ?
#
loop_
_entity_poly.entity_id
_entity_poly.type
_entity_poly.pdbx_seq_one_letter_code
_entity_poly.pdbx_strand_id
1 'polypeptide(L)' 'KVEKAEALGKLFGQKIKEAGIERVVFDRGGFLYHGRVKAFADGTREAGVEI' A
#
# COMPACT_ATOMS: atom_id res chain seq x y z
N LYS A 1 7.91 4.28 -13.02
CA LYS A 1 6.47 3.90 -12.82
C LYS A 1 6.26 3.13 -11.51
N VAL A 2 7.23 2.35 -11.05
CA VAL A 2 7.17 1.60 -9.77
C VAL A 2 7.35 2.54 -8.57
N GLU A 3 8.31 3.47 -8.63
CA GLU A 3 8.53 4.48 -7.56
C GLU A 3 7.28 5.35 -7.28
N LYS A 4 6.52 5.71 -8.32
CA LYS A 4 5.26 6.45 -8.16
C LYS A 4 4.21 5.62 -7.41
N ALA A 5 4.19 4.30 -7.60
CA ALA A 5 3.26 3.42 -6.90
C ALA A 5 3.64 3.28 -5.42
N GLU A 6 4.93 3.23 -5.12
CA GLU A 6 5.45 3.21 -3.75
C GLU A 6 5.14 4.52 -3.00
N ALA A 7 5.38 5.67 -3.63
CA ALA A 7 5.03 6.98 -3.05
C ALA A 7 3.52 7.10 -2.79
N LEU A 8 2.69 6.56 -3.70
CA LEU A 8 1.24 6.50 -3.49
C LEU A 8 0.87 5.60 -2.31
N GLY A 9 1.52 4.43 -2.19
CA GLY A 9 1.31 3.49 -1.10
C GLY A 9 1.62 4.08 0.27
N LYS A 10 2.71 4.86 0.36
CA LYS A 10 3.11 5.60 1.57
C LYS A 10 2.08 6.65 1.98
N LEU A 11 1.65 7.48 1.03
CA LEU A 11 0.59 8.48 1.26
C LEU A 11 -0.74 7.83 1.66
N PHE A 12 -1.08 6.69 1.05
CA PHE A 12 -2.30 5.97 1.36
C PHE A 12 -2.26 5.39 2.78
N GLY A 13 -1.14 4.79 3.18
CA GLY A 13 -0.97 4.27 4.54
C GLY A 13 -1.00 5.37 5.61
N GLN A 14 -0.46 6.56 5.32
CA GLN A 14 -0.59 7.72 6.21
C GLN A 14 -2.05 8.11 6.42
N LYS A 15 -2.85 8.19 5.34
CA LYS A 15 -4.29 8.49 5.43
C LYS A 15 -5.08 7.43 6.20
N ILE A 16 -4.72 6.17 6.05
CA ILE A 16 -5.35 5.06 6.77
C ILE A 16 -5.04 5.16 8.28
N LYS A 17 -3.80 5.51 8.64
CA LYS A 17 -3.43 5.79 10.03
C LYS A 17 -4.17 7.00 10.60
N GLU A 18 -4.30 8.08 9.83
CA GLU A 18 -5.12 9.23 10.23
C GLU A 18 -6.58 8.87 10.44
N ALA A 19 -7.11 7.92 9.65
CA ALA A 19 -8.44 7.37 9.82
C ALA A 19 -8.58 6.38 10.99
N GLY A 20 -7.49 6.06 11.70
CA GLY A 20 -7.50 5.14 12.85
C GLY A 20 -7.72 3.68 12.48
N ILE A 21 -7.45 3.29 11.24
CA ILE A 21 -7.64 1.92 10.76
C ILE A 21 -6.29 1.19 10.81
N GLU A 22 -6.19 0.13 11.60
CA GLU A 22 -4.92 -0.58 11.82
C GLU A 22 -4.68 -1.71 10.80
N ARG A 23 -5.76 -2.33 10.32
CA ARG A 23 -5.73 -3.49 9.41
C ARG A 23 -6.63 -3.25 8.21
N VAL A 24 -6.09 -3.42 7.01
CA VAL A 24 -6.89 -3.47 5.78
C VAL A 24 -6.45 -4.65 4.93
N VAL A 25 -7.35 -5.17 4.09
CA VAL A 25 -7.03 -6.28 3.18
C VAL A 25 -6.57 -5.68 1.85
N PHE A 26 -5.37 -6.06 1.39
CA PHE A 26 -4.90 -5.67 0.08
C PHE A 26 -5.43 -6.61 -1.01
N ASP A 27 -6.49 -6.18 -1.72
CA ASP A 27 -7.00 -6.90 -2.87
C ASP A 27 -6.15 -6.61 -4.13
N ARG A 28 -5.52 -7.66 -4.65
CA ARG A 28 -4.72 -7.61 -5.87
C ARG A 28 -5.55 -7.68 -7.16
N GLY A 29 -6.87 -7.84 -7.09
CA GLY A 29 -7.78 -7.76 -8.23
C GLY A 29 -7.48 -8.73 -9.39
N GLY A 30 -6.85 -9.87 -9.09
CA GLY A 30 -6.40 -10.84 -10.11
C GLY A 30 -5.05 -10.53 -10.78
N PHE A 31 -4.39 -9.43 -10.43
CA PHE A 31 -3.04 -9.13 -10.92
C PHE A 31 -1.97 -9.92 -10.16
N LEU A 32 -0.89 -10.27 -10.86
CA LEU A 32 0.29 -10.87 -10.23
C LEU A 32 0.90 -9.89 -9.21
N TYR A 33 1.29 -10.39 -8.04
CA TYR A 33 1.97 -9.61 -7.02
C TYR A 33 3.41 -9.31 -7.45
N HIS A 34 3.56 -8.34 -8.33
CA HIS A 34 4.83 -7.95 -8.92
C HIS A 34 4.84 -6.48 -9.35
N GLY A 35 6.03 -5.92 -9.54
CA GLY A 35 6.24 -4.57 -10.01
C GLY A 35 5.47 -3.53 -9.20
N ARG A 36 4.47 -2.91 -9.83
CA ARG A 36 3.67 -1.82 -9.24
C ARG A 36 2.77 -2.27 -8.09
N VAL A 37 2.18 -3.46 -8.19
CA VAL A 37 1.28 -4.00 -7.15
C VAL A 37 2.06 -4.27 -5.88
N LYS A 38 3.23 -4.89 -6.04
CA LYS A 38 4.18 -5.12 -4.94
C LYS A 38 4.67 -3.81 -4.34
N ALA A 39 5.14 -2.86 -5.16
CA ALA A 39 5.68 -1.59 -4.66
C ALA A 39 4.64 -0.73 -3.93
N PHE A 40 3.37 -0.76 -4.36
CA PHE A 40 2.28 -0.10 -3.62
C PHE A 40 2.07 -0.76 -2.25
N ALA A 41 2.00 -2.09 -2.20
CA ALA A 41 1.82 -2.81 -0.96
C ALA A 41 3.00 -2.62 0.02
N ASP A 42 4.22 -2.67 -0.48
CA ASP A 42 5.42 -2.42 0.32
C ASP A 42 5.43 -0.98 0.86
N GLY A 43 5.04 0.01 0.05
CA GLY A 43 4.92 1.41 0.49
C GLY A 43 3.84 1.63 1.57
N THR A 44 2.69 0.95 1.45
CA THR A 44 1.63 1.02 2.48
C THR A 44 2.02 0.30 3.78
N ARG A 45 2.79 -0.80 3.70
CA ARG A 45 3.36 -1.46 4.89
C ARG A 45 4.41 -0.61 5.59
N GLU A 46 5.27 0.08 4.84
CA GLU A 46 6.26 1.03 5.42
C GLU A 46 5.59 2.20 6.15
N ALA A 47 4.44 2.64 5.66
CA ALA A 47 3.62 3.62 6.37
C ALA A 47 2.99 3.06 7.66
N GLY A 48 3.15 1.78 7.96
CA GLY A 48 2.78 1.09 9.20
C GLY A 48 1.32 0.71 9.29
N VAL A 49 0.68 0.48 8.15
CA VAL A 49 -0.65 -0.15 8.06
C VAL A 49 -0.44 -1.62 7.77
N GLU A 50 -1.12 -2.49 8.51
CA GLU A 50 -1.04 -3.93 8.30
C GLU A 50 -1.94 -4.31 7.10
N ILE A 51 -1.29 -4.71 6.00
CA ILE A 51 -1.92 -5.11 4.72
C ILE A 51 -1.37 -6.40 4.12
#